data_AF-A0A6J4XSR7-F1
#
_entry.id   AF-A0A6J4XSR7-F1
#
_cell.length_a   1.000
_cell.length_b   1.000
_cell.length_c   1.000
_cell.angle_alpha   90.00
_cell.angle_beta   90.00
_cell.angle_gamma   90.00
#
_symmetry.space_group_name_H-M   'P 1'
#
loop_
_entity.id
_entity.type
_entity.pdbx_description
1 polymer ?
#
loop_
_entity_poly.entity_id
_entity_poly.type
_entity_poly.pdbx_seq_one_letter_code
_entity_poly.pdbx_strand_id
1 'polypeptide(L)'
;MNIYFCGMIGSGKTTIGRRLAHSLALDFYDLDQEMDRILGYSFHRLVEDEGWVAFRELEYSICKRFAAIDNAIICLGGRNRAL
;
A
#
# COMPACT_ATOMS: atom_id res chain seq x y z
N MET A 1 10.25 -0.23 -14.95
CA MET A 1 10.48 0.94 -14.06
C MET A 1 9.31 1.08 -13.12
N ASN A 2 9.53 1.19 -11.81
CA ASN A 2 8.45 1.39 -10.83
C ASN A 2 8.47 2.81 -10.26
N ILE A 3 7.29 3.35 -9.97
CA ILE A 3 7.12 4.66 -9.32
C ILE A 3 6.40 4.44 -7.99
N TYR A 4 7.03 4.88 -6.90
CA TYR A 4 6.51 4.72 -5.55
C TYR A 4 6.02 6.06 -4.99
N PHE A 5 4.79 6.09 -4.49
CA PHE A 5 4.25 7.22 -3.74
C PHE A 5 4.35 6.95 -2.24
N CYS A 6 5.03 7.85 -1.52
CA CYS A 6 5.13 7.84 -0.06
C CYS A 6 4.64 9.18 0.51
N GLY A 7 4.00 9.18 1.68
CA GLY A 7 3.46 10.38 2.32
C GLY A 7 2.31 10.08 3.28
N MET A 8 1.80 11.10 3.97
CA MET A 8 0.75 10.96 4.99
C MET A 8 -0.58 10.47 4.40
N ILE A 9 -1.43 9.87 5.24
CA ILE A 9 -2.83 9.58 4.90
C ILE A 9 -3.53 10.88 4.47
N GLY A 10 -4.38 10.83 3.45
CA GLY A 10 -5.12 12.00 2.97
C GLY A 10 -4.34 12.93 2.04
N SER A 11 -3.05 12.70 1.78
CA SER A 11 -2.25 13.54 0.86
C SER A 11 -2.54 13.30 -0.64
N GLY A 12 -3.58 12.52 -0.97
CA GLY A 12 -4.01 12.29 -2.36
C GLY A 12 -3.20 11.26 -3.17
N LYS A 13 -2.32 10.48 -2.53
CA LYS A 13 -1.44 9.50 -3.22
C LYS A 13 -2.21 8.53 -4.11
N THR A 14 -3.24 7.87 -3.57
CA THR A 14 -4.05 6.90 -4.31
C THR A 14 -4.75 7.55 -5.52
N THR A 15 -5.27 8.77 -5.35
CA THR A 15 -5.93 9.52 -6.44
C THR A 15 -4.96 9.88 -7.56
N ILE A 16 -3.79 10.43 -7.22
CA ILE A 16 -2.78 10.84 -8.20
C ILE A 16 -2.14 9.61 -8.85
N GLY A 17 -1.77 8.61 -8.05
CA GLY A 17 -1.14 7.38 -8.51
C GLY A 17 -2.02 6.62 -9.50
N ARG A 18 -3.33 6.51 -9.21
CA ARG A 18 -4.28 5.87 -10.15
C ARG A 18 -4.39 6.61 -11.47
N ARG A 19 -4.46 7.95 -11.43
CA ARG A 19 -4.48 8.77 -12.65
C ARG A 19 -3.19 8.63 -13.45
N LEU A 20 -2.04 8.62 -12.78
CA LEU A 20 -0.74 8.46 -13.42
C LEU A 20 -0.60 7.08 -14.06
N ALA A 21 -1.01 6.02 -13.36
CA ALA A 21 -1.00 4.65 -13.86
C ALA A 21 -1.80 4.54 -15.16
N HIS A 22 -3.02 5.10 -15.16
CA HIS A 22 -3.86 5.15 -16.37
C HIS A 22 -3.19 5.92 -17.51
N SER A 23 -2.63 7.10 -17.26
CA SER A 23 -1.97 7.91 -18.29
C SER A 23 -0.71 7.25 -18.88
N LEU A 24 -0.02 6.43 -18.09
CA LEU A 24 1.20 5.72 -18.52
C LEU A 24 0.94 4.27 -18.95
N ALA A 25 -0.31 3.80 -18.92
CA ALA A 25 -0.69 2.40 -19.14
C ALA A 25 0.13 1.41 -18.29
N LEU A 26 0.36 1.76 -17.01
CA LEU A 26 1.04 0.94 -16.02
C LEU A 26 0.04 0.35 -15.04
N ASP A 27 0.42 -0.76 -14.40
CA ASP A 27 -0.37 -1.31 -13.30
C ASP A 27 -0.37 -0.39 -12.09
N PHE A 28 -1.44 -0.43 -11.30
CA PHE A 28 -1.58 0.34 -10.07
C PHE A 28 -1.78 -0.58 -8.86
N TYR A 29 -0.97 -0.37 -7.82
CA TYR A 29 -1.09 -1.07 -6.56
C TYR A 29 -1.14 -0.08 -5.40
N ASP A 30 -1.96 -0.39 -4.40
CA ASP A 30 -2.08 0.37 -3.16
C ASP A 30 -1.92 -0.61 -1.99
N LEU A 31 -0.98 -0.30 -1.09
CA LEU A 31 -0.56 -1.21 -0.01
C LEU A 31 -1.71 -1.54 0.94
N ASP A 32 -2.50 -0.54 1.33
CA ASP A 32 -3.59 -0.71 2.29
C ASP A 32 -4.71 -1.55 1.66
N GLN A 33 -5.01 -1.33 0.36
CA GLN A 33 -5.97 -2.17 -0.38
C GLN A 33 -5.49 -3.62 -0.53
N GLU A 34 -4.18 -3.82 -0.76
CA GLU A 34 -3.62 -5.17 -0.88
C GLU A 34 -3.62 -5.92 0.47
N MET A 35 -3.43 -5.21 1.59
CA MET A 35 -3.62 -5.79 2.93
C MET A 35 -5.06 -6.28 3.11
N ASP A 36 -6.04 -5.41 2.88
CA ASP A 36 -7.45 -5.75 3.03
C ASP A 36 -7.85 -6.94 2.12
N ARG A 37 -7.31 -6.98 0.89
CA ARG A 37 -7.53 -8.07 -0.06
C ARG A 37 -6.99 -9.41 0.45
N ILE A 38 -5.79 -9.42 1.05
CA ILE A 38 -5.16 -10.63 1.58
C ILE A 38 -5.87 -11.12 2.84
N LEU A 39 -6.26 -10.19 3.72
CA LEU A 39 -6.94 -10.51 4.98
C LEU A 39 -8.40 -10.95 4.77
N GLY A 40 -9.06 -10.43 3.73
CA GLY A 40 -10.51 -10.58 3.54
C GLY A 40 -11.34 -9.71 4.50
N TYR A 41 -10.69 -8.85 5.26
CA TYR A 41 -11.26 -7.87 6.18
C TYR A 41 -10.29 -6.67 6.31
N SER A 42 -10.71 -5.58 6.95
CA SER A 42 -9.86 -4.39 7.05
C SER A 42 -8.62 -4.60 7.93
N PHE A 43 -7.45 -4.13 7.49
CA PHE A 43 -6.22 -4.18 8.30
C PHE A 43 -6.37 -3.45 9.65
N HIS A 44 -7.31 -2.50 9.77
CA HIS A 44 -7.63 -1.87 11.05
C HIS A 44 -8.04 -2.92 12.09
N ARG A 45 -8.82 -3.92 11.69
CA ARG A 45 -9.20 -5.05 12.55
C ARG A 45 -8.00 -5.94 12.89
N LEU A 46 -7.07 -6.15 11.95
CA LEU A 46 -5.81 -6.86 12.25
C LEU A 46 -5.02 -6.13 13.35
N VAL A 47 -4.94 -4.80 13.27
CA VAL A 47 -4.25 -4.00 14.30
C VAL A 47 -4.99 -4.04 15.64
N GLU A 48 -6.32 -4.07 15.64
CA GLU A 48 -7.12 -4.20 16.86
C GLU A 48 -6.97 -5.59 17.51
N ASP A 49 -6.99 -6.66 16.71
CA ASP A 49 -6.97 -8.05 17.18
C ASP A 49 -5.55 -8.56 17.49
N GLU A 50 -4.55 -8.19 16.67
CA GLU A 50 -3.18 -8.73 16.71
C GLU A 50 -2.08 -7.67 16.92
N GLY A 51 -2.44 -6.38 16.85
CA GLY A 51 -1.51 -5.28 17.09
C GLY A 51 -0.63 -4.91 15.90
N TRP A 52 0.24 -3.92 16.12
CA TRP A 52 1.08 -3.33 15.08
C TRP A 52 2.18 -4.26 14.56
N VAL A 53 2.60 -5.27 15.33
CA VAL A 53 3.64 -6.21 14.88
C VAL A 53 3.13 -7.05 13.71
N ALA A 54 1.94 -7.65 13.83
CA ALA A 54 1.30 -8.41 12.76
C ALA A 54 1.08 -7.53 11.50
N PHE A 55 0.65 -6.28 11.70
CA PHE A 55 0.56 -5.31 10.61
C PHE A 55 1.91 -5.09 9.90
N ARG A 56 3.01 -4.90 10.65
CA ARG A 56 4.34 -4.65 10.08
C ARG A 56 4.89 -5.87 9.34
N GLU A 57 4.61 -7.07 9.83
CA GLU A 57 4.98 -8.31 9.13
C GLU A 57 4.24 -8.44 7.79
N LEU A 58 2.93 -8.18 7.79
CA LEU A 58 2.12 -8.16 6.57
C LEU A 58 2.60 -7.06 5.60
N GLU A 59 2.81 -5.83 6.10
CA GLU A 59 3.33 -4.69 5.34
C GLU A 59 4.65 -5.06 4.64
N TYR A 60 5.57 -5.66 5.38
CA TYR A 60 6.87 -6.08 4.87
C TYR A 60 6.73 -7.16 3.78
N SER A 61 5.86 -8.16 4.01
CA SER A 61 5.62 -9.23 3.05
C SER A 61 5.07 -8.70 1.71
N ILE A 62 4.15 -7.73 1.75
CA ILE A 62 3.57 -7.11 0.56
C ILE A 62 4.60 -6.23 -0.14
N CYS A 63 5.37 -5.43 0.61
CA CYS A 63 6.44 -4.62 0.04
C CYS A 63 7.48 -5.48 -0.70
N LYS A 64 7.82 -6.65 -0.15
CA LYS A 64 8.73 -7.60 -0.80
C LYS A 64 8.15 -8.14 -2.11
N ARG A 65 6.84 -8.39 -2.16
CA ARG A 65 6.15 -8.78 -3.41
C ARG A 65 6.16 -7.64 -4.43
N PHE A 66 5.84 -6.42 -4.00
CA PHE A 66 5.86 -5.24 -4.87
C PHE A 66 7.24 -4.95 -5.45
N ALA A 67 8.31 -5.20 -4.70
CA ALA A 67 9.68 -5.05 -5.17
C ALA A 67 10.04 -6.02 -6.31
N ALA A 68 9.29 -7.11 -6.49
CA ALA A 68 9.49 -8.08 -7.57
C ALA A 68 8.60 -7.79 -8.81
N ILE A 69 7.75 -6.76 -8.76
CA ILE A 69 6.92 -6.33 -9.89
C ILE A 69 7.73 -5.37 -10.76
N ASP A 70 7.49 -5.39 -12.06
CA ASP A 70 8.02 -4.40 -13.00
C ASP A 70 6.89 -3.56 -13.60
N ASN A 71 7.19 -2.29 -13.92
CA ASN A 71 6.32 -1.40 -14.68
C ASN A 71 5.00 -1.07 -13.96
N ALA A 72 5.12 -0.67 -12.68
CA ALA A 72 3.99 -0.36 -11.84
C ALA A 72 4.08 0.99 -11.11
N ILE A 73 2.91 1.58 -10.84
CA ILE A 73 2.72 2.66 -9.88
C ILE A 73 2.28 2.05 -8.55
N ILE A 74 3.03 2.30 -7.48
CA ILE A 74 2.79 1.69 -6.17
C ILE A 74 2.59 2.79 -5.12
N CYS A 75 1.43 2.83 -4.51
CA CYS A 75 1.14 3.68 -3.35
C CYS A 75 1.43 2.92 -2.07
N LEU A 76 2.39 3.41 -1.29
CA LEU A 76 2.67 2.89 0.04
C LEU A 76 1.67 3.48 1.05
N GLY A 77 1.36 2.68 2.06
CA GLY A 77 0.44 3.05 3.14
C GLY A 77 0.82 4.36 3.80
N GLY A 78 -0.18 5.10 4.27
CA GLY A 78 0.06 6.39 4.91
C GLY A 78 0.65 6.21 6.31
N ARG A 79 1.87 6.67 6.53
CA ARG A 79 2.47 6.69 7.86
C ARG A 79 1.77 7.74 8.73
N ASN A 80 0.91 7.31 9.64
CA ASN A 80 0.52 8.14 10.76
C ASN A 80 1.64 8.07 11.81
N ARG A 81 2.10 9.21 12.30
CA ARG A 81 3.15 9.30 13.32
C ARG A 81 2.52 8.98 14.68
N ALA A 82 2.19 7.71 14.89
CA ALA A 82 1.69 7.17 16.14
C ALA A 82 2.34 5.79 16.40
N LEU A 83 3.67 5.75 16.26
CA LEU A 83 4.60 4.93 17.03
C LEU A 83 5.85 5.80 17.26
#